data_AF-A0A2M9CLE5-F1
#
_entry.id   AF-A0A2M9CLE5-F1
#
_cell.length_a   1.000
_cell.length_b   1.000
_cell.length_c   1.000
_cell.angle_alpha   90.00
_cell.angle_beta   90.00
_cell.angle_gamma   90.00
#
_symmetry.space_group_name_H-M   'P 1'
#
loop_
_entity.id
_entity.type
_entity.pdbx_description
1 polymer ?
#
loop_
_entity_poly.entity_id
_entity_poly.type
_entity_poly.pdbx_seq_one_letter_code
_entity_poly.pdbx_strand_id
1 'polypeptide(L)'
;MAALKVSVVSADHEVWSGEASQIIARTTEGEIGILPGHEPLLAILGAGEVRVTVAGGGNVTANAEDGFLSVEHDTVTIVARNAALV
;
A
#
# COMPACT_ATOMS: atom_id res chain seq x y z
N MET A 1 7.63 6.47 17.61
CA MET A 1 8.06 6.22 16.22
C MET A 1 6.87 6.51 15.34
N ALA A 2 7.05 7.23 14.22
CA ALA A 2 5.95 7.50 13.30
C ALA A 2 5.65 6.22 12.49
N ALA A 3 4.37 5.92 12.28
CA ALA A 3 3.91 4.72 11.58
C ALA A 3 2.79 5.09 10.61
N LEU A 4 2.76 4.39 9.48
CA LEU A 4 1.69 4.44 8.49
C LEU A 4 0.57 3.50 8.92
N LYS A 5 -0.67 3.93 8.77
CA LYS A 5 -1.84 3.04 8.82
C LYS A 5 -2.14 2.58 7.42
N VAL A 6 -2.11 1.29 7.20
CA VAL A 6 -2.14 0.73 5.85
C VAL A 6 -3.33 -0.19 5.70
N SER A 7 -4.01 -0.08 4.57
CA SER A 7 -5.12 -0.95 4.21
C SER A 7 -4.99 -1.33 2.74
N VAL A 8 -4.89 -2.63 2.49
CA VAL A 8 -4.88 -3.24 1.15
C VAL A 8 -6.22 -3.96 0.99
N VAL A 9 -7.01 -3.50 0.04
CA VAL A 9 -8.35 -4.05 -0.23
C VAL A 9 -8.47 -4.47 -1.68
N SER A 10 -9.09 -5.63 -1.87
CA SER A 10 -9.60 -6.10 -3.16
C SER A 10 -11.03 -5.56 -3.34
N ALA A 11 -11.61 -5.74 -4.53
CA ALA A 11 -12.98 -5.30 -4.83
C ALA A 11 -14.06 -5.93 -3.91
N ASP A 12 -13.76 -7.08 -3.32
CA ASP A 12 -14.71 -7.94 -2.60
C ASP A 12 -14.34 -8.22 -1.13
N HIS A 13 -13.09 -7.99 -0.72
CA HIS A 13 -12.63 -8.25 0.64
C HIS A 13 -11.41 -7.42 1.03
N GLU A 14 -11.16 -7.31 2.34
CA GLU A 14 -9.90 -6.78 2.87
C GLU A 14 -8.81 -7.84 2.76
N VAL A 15 -7.71 -7.51 2.09
CA VAL A 15 -6.56 -8.41 1.89
C VAL A 15 -5.63 -8.34 3.09
N TRP A 16 -5.36 -7.12 3.56
CA TRP A 16 -4.52 -6.89 4.73
C TRP A 16 -4.72 -5.48 5.30
N SER A 17 -4.66 -5.36 6.63
CA SER A 17 -4.65 -4.08 7.33
C SER A 17 -3.68 -4.10 8.52
N GLY A 18 -3.04 -2.97 8.80
CA GLY A 18 -2.10 -2.88 9.92
C GLY A 18 -1.23 -1.62 9.94
N GLU A 19 -0.32 -1.57 10.91
CA GLU A 19 0.68 -0.50 11.02
C GLU A 19 1.99 -0.88 10.30
N ALA A 20 2.52 0.06 9.51
CA ALA A 20 3.73 -0.12 8.74
C ALA A 20 4.74 1.02 8.98
N SER A 21 6.02 0.72 8.83
CA SER A 21 7.08 1.74 8.79
C SER A 21 7.33 2.26 7.37
N GLN A 22 6.97 1.48 6.35
CA GLN A 22 7.16 1.82 4.94
C GLN A 22 6.22 0.99 4.06
N ILE A 23 5.81 1.56 2.93
CA ILE A 23 5.20 0.83 1.82
C ILE A 23 6.02 1.08 0.55
N ILE A 24 6.13 0.05 -0.29
CA ILE A 24 6.55 0.17 -1.69
C ILE A 24 5.41 -0.35 -2.56
N ALA A 25 4.98 0.43 -3.54
CA ALA A 25 3.93 0.04 -4.48
C ALA A 25 4.32 0.40 -5.91
N ARG A 26 3.73 -0.29 -6.88
CA ARG A 26 3.90 -0.01 -8.31
C ARG A 26 2.74 0.85 -8.82
N THR A 27 3.08 1.97 -9.45
CA THR A 27 2.14 2.87 -10.14
C THR A 27 2.35 2.75 -11.66
N THR A 28 1.50 3.42 -12.45
CA THR A 28 1.66 3.47 -13.92
C THR A 28 2.94 4.19 -14.36
N GLU A 29 3.46 5.09 -13.52
CA GLU A 29 4.65 5.91 -13.81
C GLU A 29 5.95 5.30 -13.24
N GLY A 30 5.86 4.19 -12.50
CA GLY A 30 7.00 3.53 -11.85
C GLY A 30 6.72 3.11 -10.42
N GLU A 31 7.78 2.79 -9.68
CA GLU A 31 7.67 2.40 -8.27
C GLU A 31 7.73 3.60 -7.34
N ILE A 32 6.90 3.57 -6.31
CA ILE A 32 6.84 4.61 -5.28
C ILE A 32 7.02 4.00 -3.89
N GLY A 33 7.86 4.65 -3.08
CA GLY A 33 8.04 4.34 -1.67
C GLY A 33 7.38 5.40 -0.80
N ILE A 34 6.51 4.98 0.11
CA ILE A 34 5.82 5.86 1.07
C ILE A 34 6.39 5.63 2.46
N LEU A 35 6.75 6.73 3.12
CA LEU A 35 7.24 6.79 4.50
C LEU A 35 6.31 7.70 5.33
N PRO A 36 6.33 7.61 6.67
CA PRO A 36 5.59 8.54 7.52
C PRO A 36 5.97 10.00 7.24
N GLY A 37 4.96 10.88 7.18
CA GLY A 37 5.08 12.29 6.84
C GLY A 37 5.01 12.59 5.34
N HIS A 38 4.67 11.62 4.49
CA HIS A 38 4.53 11.85 3.05
C HIS A 38 3.37 12.81 2.75
N GLU A 39 3.58 13.71 1.79
CA GLU A 39 2.53 14.63 1.33
C GLU A 39 1.32 13.85 0.77
N PRO A 40 0.09 14.37 0.90
CA PRO A 40 -1.08 13.70 0.35
C PRO A 40 -0.92 13.40 -1.15
N LEU A 41 -1.24 12.17 -1.54
CA LEU A 41 -1.04 11.67 -2.89
C LEU A 41 -2.21 10.78 -3.31
N LEU A 42 -2.61 10.90 -4.57
CA LEU A 42 -3.48 9.94 -5.23
C LEU A 42 -2.80 9.51 -6.54
N ALA A 43 -2.60 8.21 -6.71
CA ALA A 43 -1.92 7.63 -7.87
C ALA A 43 -2.70 6.41 -8.40
N ILE A 44 -2.61 6.19 -9.71
CA ILE A 44 -3.14 4.98 -10.33
C ILE A 44 -2.18 3.82 -10.03
N LEU A 45 -2.74 2.71 -9.55
CA LEU A 45 -1.98 1.50 -9.24
C LEU A 45 -1.67 0.76 -10.53
N GLY A 46 -0.40 0.47 -10.77
CA GLY A 46 0.05 -0.43 -11.84
C GLY A 46 0.02 -1.87 -11.36
N ALA A 47 -0.02 -2.84 -12.28
CA ALA A 47 0.08 -4.24 -11.93
C ALA A 47 1.45 -4.57 -11.32
N GLY A 48 1.48 -5.11 -10.11
CA GLY A 48 2.72 -5.51 -9.45
C GLY A 48 2.58 -5.84 -7.97
N GLU A 49 3.72 -5.90 -7.30
CA GLU A 49 3.79 -6.17 -5.87
C GLU A 49 3.64 -4.88 -5.05
N VAL A 50 2.88 -4.99 -3.97
CA VAL A 50 2.83 -4.05 -2.85
C VAL A 50 3.59 -4.71 -1.70
N ARG A 51 4.66 -4.07 -1.25
CA ARG A 51 5.47 -4.54 -0.13
C ARG A 51 5.26 -3.62 1.05
N VAL A 52 4.83 -4.18 2.15
CA VAL A 52 4.58 -3.47 3.41
C VAL A 52 5.61 -3.92 4.43
N THR A 53 6.43 -2.98 4.91
CA THR A 53 7.32 -3.21 6.04
C THR A 53 6.55 -2.92 7.32
N VAL A 54 6.19 -3.96 8.06
CA VAL A 54 5.42 -3.85 9.31
C VAL A 54 6.29 -3.17 10.37
N ALA A 55 5.69 -2.32 11.21
CA ALA A 55 6.42 -1.56 12.23
C ALA A 55 7.27 -2.43 13.19
N GLY A 56 6.90 -3.71 13.37
CA GLY A 56 7.63 -4.68 14.21
C GLY A 56 8.80 -5.41 13.53
N GLY A 57 9.15 -5.08 12.27
CA GLY A 57 10.33 -5.64 11.59
C GLY A 57 10.07 -6.85 10.68
N GLY A 58 8.84 -7.01 10.18
CA GLY A 58 8.48 -8.02 9.18
C GLY A 58 8.10 -7.40 7.83
N ASN A 59 8.07 -8.20 6.77
CA ASN A 59 7.58 -7.78 5.46
C ASN A 59 6.33 -8.59 5.09
N VAL A 60 5.31 -7.89 4.60
CA VAL A 60 4.12 -8.47 3.99
C VAL A 60 4.13 -8.08 2.53
N THR A 61 3.95 -9.05 1.63
CA THR A 61 3.85 -8.80 0.20
C THR A 61 2.46 -9.17 -0.27
N ALA A 62 1.83 -8.28 -1.02
CA ALA A 62 0.59 -8.54 -1.72
C ALA A 62 0.78 -8.26 -3.21
N ASN A 63 0.19 -9.08 -4.08
CA ASN A 63 -0.01 -8.69 -5.47
C ASN A 63 -1.22 -7.78 -5.55
N ALA A 64 -1.15 -6.74 -6.37
CA ALA A 64 -2.26 -5.84 -6.61
C ALA A 64 -2.24 -5.33 -8.05
N GLU A 65 -3.41 -5.27 -8.68
CA GLU A 65 -3.58 -4.78 -10.06
C GLU A 65 -4.91 -4.04 -10.24
N ASP A 66 -4.92 -3.14 -11.23
CA ASP A 66 -6.08 -2.37 -11.67
C ASP A 66 -6.80 -1.63 -10.52
N GLY A 67 -6.19 -0.54 -10.06
CA GLY A 67 -6.64 0.15 -8.85
C GLY A 67 -6.06 1.55 -8.64
N PHE A 68 -6.04 2.00 -7.39
CA PHE A 68 -5.42 3.25 -6.98
C PHE A 68 -4.77 3.15 -5.60
N LEU A 69 -3.78 4.01 -5.39
CA LEU A 69 -3.10 4.24 -4.12
C LEU A 69 -3.44 5.65 -3.64
N SER A 70 -3.93 5.76 -2.42
CA SER A 70 -4.23 7.03 -1.76
C SER A 70 -3.42 7.15 -0.47
N VAL A 71 -2.82 8.31 -0.25
CA VAL A 71 -2.08 8.66 0.95
C VAL A 71 -2.68 9.95 1.51
N GLU A 72 -3.08 9.91 2.78
CA GLU A 72 -3.60 11.07 3.50
C GLU A 72 -3.30 10.95 4.99
N HIS A 73 -2.63 11.94 5.59
CA HIS A 73 -2.33 12.00 7.03
C HIS A 73 -1.77 10.66 7.59
N ASP A 74 -0.73 10.14 6.96
CA ASP A 74 -0.11 8.83 7.27
C ASP A 74 -1.02 7.61 7.14
N THR A 75 -2.20 7.78 6.54
CA THR A 75 -3.10 6.68 6.17
C THR A 75 -2.90 6.38 4.70
N VAL A 76 -2.54 5.14 4.40
CA VAL A 76 -2.32 4.64 3.04
C VAL A 76 -3.37 3.59 2.72
N THR A 77 -4.16 3.86 1.71
CA THR A 77 -5.19 2.95 1.21
C THR A 77 -4.84 2.51 -0.19
N ILE A 78 -4.77 1.20 -0.39
CA ILE A 78 -4.55 0.58 -1.69
C ILE A 78 -5.81 -0.20 -2.04
N VAL A 79 -6.50 0.29 -3.06
CA VAL A 79 -7.69 -0.35 -3.60
C VAL A 79 -7.32 -0.96 -4.93
N ALA A 80 -7.51 -2.26 -5.08
CA ALA A 80 -7.22 -3.00 -6.30
C ALA A 80 -8.45 -3.80 -6.74
N ARG A 81 -8.60 -4.01 -8.04
CA ARG A 81 -9.63 -4.93 -8.56
C ARG A 81 -9.36 -6.35 -8.10
N ASN A 82 -8.09 -6.74 -8.12
CA ASN A 82 -7.61 -8.03 -7.67
C ASN A 82 -6.38 -7.80 -6.79
N ALA A 83 -6.44 -8.27 -5.55
CA ALA A 83 -5.30 -8.29 -4.67
C ALA A 83 -5.30 -9.54 -3.78
N ALA A 84 -4.12 -10.09 -3.54
CA ALA A 84 -3.92 -11.28 -2.73
C ALA A 84 -2.55 -11.26 -2.05
N LEU A 85 -2.49 -11.77 -0.82
CA LEU A 85 -1.22 -11.99 -0.12
C LEU A 85 -0.39 -13.06 -0.82
N VAL A 86 0.92 -12.88 -0.80
CA VAL A 86 1.92 -13.81 -1.34
C VAL A 86 2.56 -14.64 -0.23
#